data_AF-A0A929A095-F1
#
_entry.id   AF-A0A929A095-F1
#
_cell.length_a   1.000
_cell.length_b   1.000
_cell.length_c   1.000
_cell.angle_alpha   90.00
_cell.angle_beta   90.00
_cell.angle_gamma   90.00
#
_symmetry.space_group_name_H-M   'P 1'
#
loop_
_entity.id
_entity.type
_entity.pdbx_description
1 polymer ?
#
loop_
_entity_poly.entity_id
_entity_poly.type
_entity_poly.pdbx_seq_one_letter_code
_entity_poly.pdbx_strand_id
1 'polypeptide(L)'
;MGSEMAKGKPRSNRDHAQKKHRPDISDEVIAKQLEELLTPAIDAQASYYRQLDLRARILTLPLMVAAVLTLLWRDVPSVHELCRMLAREDLLWCRAVKVSQQALAQRFLEFPAELFERVFFEVLPRLKHRWQARQNRPLPTSVRKAHEQFEQIWIADGSTLEKLFRKLGSLQAIETAPLAGKMVTLIDLVTRLPVHIWFCDNPRRSDAKFEDQLRSVTPAKTLLLPAIPNSNGINLYRNKGHKVNEDRNDPVDVSSGYGPYFSEFRCA
;
A
#
# COMPACT_ATOMS: atom_id res chain seq x y z
N MET A 1 -45.13 32.04 -25.02
CA MET A 1 -44.02 31.39 -25.74
C MET A 1 -42.77 31.50 -24.88
N GLY A 2 -42.53 30.50 -24.03
CA GLY A 2 -41.29 30.41 -23.24
C GLY A 2 -40.49 29.22 -23.75
N SER A 3 -39.31 29.49 -24.32
CA SER A 3 -38.38 28.45 -24.73
C SER A 3 -37.47 28.10 -23.55
N GLU A 4 -37.59 26.89 -23.02
CA GLU A 4 -36.60 26.30 -22.11
C GLU A 4 -35.29 26.03 -22.86
N MET A 5 -34.22 26.69 -22.43
CA MET A 5 -32.86 26.39 -22.89
C MET A 5 -32.28 25.21 -22.11
N ALA A 6 -31.96 24.14 -22.83
CA ALA A 6 -31.29 22.96 -22.29
C ALA A 6 -29.89 23.31 -21.75
N LYS A 7 -29.65 23.01 -20.46
CA LYS A 7 -28.32 23.14 -19.84
C LYS A 7 -27.38 22.05 -20.38
N GLY A 8 -26.40 22.46 -21.19
CA GLY A 8 -25.33 21.58 -21.68
C GLY A 8 -24.41 21.08 -20.55
N LYS A 9 -24.03 19.81 -20.62
CA LYS A 9 -23.05 19.16 -19.72
C LYS A 9 -21.72 19.93 -19.70
N PRO A 10 -21.09 20.17 -18.54
CA PRO A 10 -19.79 20.83 -18.49
C PRO A 10 -18.74 19.94 -19.19
N ARG A 11 -18.09 20.49 -20.21
CA ARG A 11 -16.94 19.89 -20.89
C ARG A 11 -15.79 19.81 -19.89
N SER A 12 -15.32 18.60 -19.60
CA SER A 12 -14.10 18.37 -18.81
C SER A 12 -12.94 19.14 -19.42
N ASN A 13 -12.32 20.02 -18.63
CA ASN A 13 -11.23 20.90 -19.06
C ASN A 13 -9.99 20.04 -19.41
N ARG A 14 -9.73 19.86 -20.71
CA ARG A 14 -8.62 19.02 -21.24
C ARG A 14 -7.24 19.52 -20.83
N ASP A 15 -7.14 20.77 -20.39
CA ASP A 15 -5.87 21.42 -20.06
C ASP A 15 -5.25 20.95 -18.72
N HIS A 16 -6.00 20.20 -17.89
CA HIS A 16 -5.47 19.56 -16.69
C HIS A 16 -5.02 18.10 -16.90
N ALA A 17 -5.07 17.59 -18.13
CA ALA A 17 -4.46 16.31 -18.46
C ALA A 17 -2.94 16.46 -18.44
N GLN A 18 -2.31 16.18 -17.29
CA GLN A 18 -0.85 16.12 -17.20
C GLN A 18 -0.34 15.03 -18.15
N LYS A 19 0.28 15.44 -19.26
CA LYS A 19 1.05 14.54 -20.11
C LYS A 19 2.22 14.00 -19.30
N LYS A 20 2.12 12.74 -18.86
CA LYS A 20 3.23 12.02 -18.23
C LYS A 20 4.22 11.63 -19.32
N HIS A 21 5.11 12.55 -19.68
CA HIS A 21 6.31 12.19 -20.45
C HIS A 21 7.42 11.89 -19.45
N ARG A 22 7.66 10.61 -19.17
CA ARG A 22 8.89 10.17 -18.50
C ARG A 22 9.74 9.45 -19.54
N PRO A 23 11.05 9.72 -19.63
CA PRO A 23 11.95 8.84 -20.38
C PRO A 23 11.92 7.48 -19.68
N ASP A 24 11.37 6.47 -20.35
CA ASP A 24 11.17 5.15 -19.76
C ASP A 24 12.41 4.28 -19.96
N ILE A 25 12.75 3.49 -18.94
CA ILE A 25 13.57 2.29 -19.16
C ILE A 25 12.74 1.41 -20.12
N SER A 26 13.35 0.74 -21.09
CA SER A 26 12.56 -0.08 -22.02
C SER A 26 11.75 -1.12 -21.24
N ASP A 27 10.50 -1.33 -21.68
CA ASP A 27 9.56 -2.25 -21.03
C ASP A 27 10.17 -3.64 -20.83
N GLU A 28 11.02 -4.08 -21.75
CA GLU A 28 11.76 -5.34 -21.69
C GLU A 28 12.75 -5.40 -20.52
N VAL A 29 13.50 -4.33 -20.26
CA VAL A 29 14.45 -4.28 -19.15
C VAL A 29 13.71 -4.27 -17.82
N ILE A 30 12.61 -3.52 -17.72
CA ILE A 30 11.75 -3.53 -16.53
C ILE A 30 11.16 -4.92 -16.31
N ALA A 31 10.60 -5.53 -17.36
CA ALA A 31 10.02 -6.87 -17.30
C ALA A 31 11.04 -7.90 -16.80
N LYS A 32 12.27 -7.88 -17.34
CA LYS A 32 13.35 -8.77 -16.90
C LYS A 32 13.74 -8.52 -15.43
N GLN A 33 13.87 -7.27 -15.02
CA GLN A 33 14.18 -6.94 -13.61
C GLN A 33 13.08 -7.39 -12.66
N LEU A 34 11.81 -7.27 -13.06
CA LEU A 34 10.67 -7.74 -12.29
C LEU A 34 10.63 -9.25 -12.22
N GLU A 35 10.88 -9.95 -13.34
CA GLU A 35 10.99 -11.41 -13.38
C GLU A 35 12.09 -11.90 -12.43
N GLU A 36 13.30 -11.38 -12.55
CA GLU A 36 14.42 -11.73 -11.68
C GLU A 36 14.11 -11.46 -10.21
N LEU A 37 13.32 -10.42 -9.91
CA LEU A 37 12.93 -10.05 -8.55
C LEU A 37 11.85 -10.97 -7.99
N LEU A 38 10.82 -11.28 -8.78
CA LEU A 38 9.57 -11.88 -8.33
C LEU A 38 9.51 -13.39 -8.49
N THR A 39 10.19 -14.00 -9.48
CA THR A 39 10.15 -15.45 -9.70
C THR A 39 10.50 -16.24 -8.45
N PRO A 40 11.61 -15.95 -7.72
CA PRO A 40 11.92 -16.67 -6.49
C PRO A 40 10.85 -16.52 -5.40
N ALA A 41 10.25 -15.33 -5.31
CA ALA A 41 9.22 -15.04 -4.32
C ALA A 41 7.89 -15.74 -4.65
N ILE A 42 7.55 -15.84 -5.92
CA ILE A 42 6.36 -16.57 -6.40
C ILE A 42 6.54 -18.07 -6.17
N ASP A 43 7.72 -18.62 -6.50
CA ASP A 43 8.03 -20.04 -6.32
C ASP A 43 7.99 -20.46 -4.85
N ALA A 44 8.45 -19.59 -3.95
CA ALA A 44 8.36 -19.81 -2.49
C ALA A 44 6.92 -20.00 -2.00
N GLN A 45 5.92 -19.45 -2.71
CA GLN A 45 4.51 -19.60 -2.34
C GLN A 45 3.82 -20.82 -2.97
N ALA A 46 4.53 -21.65 -3.75
CA ALA A 46 3.93 -22.78 -4.46
C ALA A 46 3.34 -23.86 -3.53
N SER A 47 3.89 -24.06 -2.33
CA SER A 47 3.34 -24.97 -1.32
C SER A 47 2.01 -24.44 -0.77
N TYR A 48 1.97 -23.19 -0.35
CA TYR A 48 0.78 -22.54 0.19
C TYR A 48 -0.34 -22.44 -0.86
N TYR A 49 0.01 -22.08 -2.10
CA TYR A 49 -0.92 -22.04 -3.22
C TYR A 49 -1.62 -23.39 -3.44
N ARG A 50 -0.91 -24.51 -3.28
CA ARG A 50 -1.48 -25.86 -3.36
C ARG A 50 -2.37 -26.21 -2.17
N GLN A 51 -2.03 -25.76 -0.95
CA GLN A 51 -2.83 -25.99 0.25
C GLN A 51 -4.21 -25.34 0.18
N LEU A 52 -4.33 -24.23 -0.54
CA LEU A 52 -5.60 -23.53 -0.77
C LEU A 52 -6.52 -24.22 -1.80
N ASP A 53 -6.18 -25.42 -2.29
CA ASP A 53 -6.84 -26.15 -3.38
C ASP A 53 -7.11 -25.28 -4.64
N LEU A 54 -6.26 -24.26 -4.85
CA LEU A 54 -6.26 -23.46 -6.06
C LEU A 54 -5.55 -24.25 -7.17
N ARG A 55 -6.15 -25.36 -7.60
CA ARG A 55 -5.57 -26.26 -8.63
C ARG A 55 -5.11 -25.50 -9.86
N ALA A 56 -4.25 -26.15 -10.65
CA ALA A 56 -3.62 -25.66 -11.88
C ALA A 56 -4.64 -25.25 -12.96
N ARG A 57 -5.34 -24.14 -12.72
CA ARG A 57 -6.13 -23.39 -13.67
C ARG A 57 -5.18 -22.56 -14.51
N ILE A 58 -5.62 -22.25 -15.73
CA ILE A 58 -4.94 -21.34 -16.65
C ILE A 58 -4.51 -20.03 -15.96
N LEU A 59 -5.30 -19.53 -15.01
CA LEU A 59 -5.02 -18.35 -14.17
C LEU A 59 -4.26 -18.73 -12.87
N THR A 60 -2.99 -19.12 -13.03
CA THR A 60 -2.06 -19.50 -11.94
C THR A 60 -1.60 -18.28 -11.12
N LEU A 61 -0.93 -18.51 -9.98
CA LEU A 61 -0.32 -17.44 -9.19
C LEU A 61 0.67 -16.57 -10.00
N PRO A 62 1.66 -17.12 -10.72
CA PRO A 62 2.54 -16.33 -11.57
C PRO A 62 1.78 -15.42 -12.55
N LEU A 63 0.74 -15.97 -13.21
CA LEU A 63 -0.06 -15.20 -14.16
C LEU A 63 -0.90 -14.12 -13.49
N MET A 64 -1.47 -14.39 -12.32
CA MET A 64 -2.24 -13.41 -11.56
C MET A 64 -1.34 -12.27 -11.04
N VAL A 65 -0.12 -12.56 -10.59
CA VAL A 65 0.86 -11.54 -10.20
C VAL A 65 1.24 -10.67 -11.39
N ALA A 66 1.56 -11.28 -12.53
CA ALA A 66 1.87 -10.55 -13.75
C ALA A 66 0.69 -9.67 -14.21
N ALA A 67 -0.54 -10.21 -14.17
CA ALA A 67 -1.75 -9.49 -14.54
C ALA A 67 -2.02 -8.27 -13.63
N VAL A 68 -1.92 -8.41 -12.30
CA VAL A 68 -2.10 -7.30 -11.35
C VAL A 68 -1.03 -6.22 -11.56
N LEU A 69 0.24 -6.61 -11.72
CA LEU A 69 1.31 -5.65 -11.98
C LEU A 69 1.10 -4.92 -13.30
N THR A 70 0.63 -5.62 -14.34
CA THR A 70 0.28 -5.00 -15.63
C THR A 70 -0.84 -3.98 -15.46
N LEU A 71 -1.90 -4.30 -14.70
CA LEU A 71 -2.99 -3.36 -14.42
C LEU A 71 -2.47 -2.07 -13.77
N LEU A 72 -1.60 -2.20 -12.77
CA LEU A 72 -1.09 -1.08 -11.98
C LEU A 72 -0.04 -0.26 -12.75
N TRP A 73 0.89 -0.92 -13.43
CA TRP A 73 2.02 -0.27 -14.07
C TRP A 73 1.67 0.34 -15.42
N ARG A 74 0.85 -0.34 -16.23
CA ARG A 74 0.40 0.14 -17.56
C ARG A 74 -0.94 0.88 -17.52
N ASP A 75 -1.50 1.12 -16.34
CA ASP A 75 -2.78 1.84 -16.12
C ASP A 75 -3.92 1.27 -16.98
N VAL A 76 -4.06 -0.07 -16.98
CA VAL A 76 -5.02 -0.76 -17.85
C VAL A 76 -6.45 -0.48 -17.36
N PRO A 77 -7.35 0.06 -18.21
CA PRO A 77 -8.59 0.67 -17.74
C PRO A 77 -9.70 -0.31 -17.36
N SER A 78 -9.59 -1.60 -17.70
CA SER A 78 -10.63 -2.60 -17.43
C SER A 78 -10.16 -4.05 -17.54
N VAL A 79 -10.92 -4.97 -16.94
CA VAL A 79 -10.75 -6.42 -17.10
C VAL A 79 -10.90 -6.86 -18.56
N HIS A 80 -11.75 -6.19 -19.34
CA HIS A 80 -11.92 -6.47 -20.77
C HIS A 80 -10.62 -6.20 -21.54
N GLU A 81 -10.00 -5.05 -21.27
CA GLU A 81 -8.74 -4.68 -21.91
C GLU A 81 -7.60 -5.61 -21.49
N LEU A 82 -7.51 -5.94 -20.20
CA LEU A 82 -6.56 -6.92 -19.70
C LEU A 82 -6.75 -8.30 -20.38
N CYS A 83 -8.01 -8.74 -20.54
CA CYS A 83 -8.33 -10.00 -21.24
C CYS A 83 -7.88 -9.97 -22.71
N ARG A 84 -8.04 -8.82 -23.39
CA ARG A 84 -7.56 -8.61 -24.76
C ARG A 84 -6.04 -8.69 -24.85
N MET A 85 -5.33 -8.08 -23.89
CA MET A 85 -3.87 -8.10 -23.80
C MET A 85 -3.36 -9.52 -23.55
N LEU A 86 -3.88 -10.21 -22.52
CA LEU A 86 -3.55 -11.61 -22.22
C LEU A 86 -3.65 -12.52 -23.46
N ALA A 87 -4.64 -12.30 -24.32
CA ALA A 87 -4.83 -13.14 -25.51
C ALA A 87 -3.91 -12.82 -26.69
N ARG A 88 -3.23 -11.67 -26.69
CA ARG A 88 -2.51 -11.12 -27.87
C ARG A 88 -1.01 -10.92 -27.65
N GLU A 89 -0.60 -10.69 -26.42
CA GLU A 89 0.79 -10.37 -26.07
C GLU A 89 1.22 -11.12 -24.80
N ASP A 90 2.52 -11.31 -24.66
CA ASP A 90 3.12 -11.81 -23.43
C ASP A 90 3.05 -10.71 -22.36
N LEU A 91 2.66 -11.07 -21.14
CA LEU A 91 2.60 -10.15 -20.01
C LEU A 91 3.76 -10.41 -19.06
N LEU A 92 4.74 -9.50 -19.08
CA LEU A 92 5.98 -9.62 -18.31
C LEU A 92 6.68 -10.96 -18.65
N TRP A 93 6.86 -11.84 -17.68
CA TRP A 93 7.44 -13.18 -17.87
C TRP A 93 6.41 -14.27 -18.24
N CYS A 94 5.12 -13.93 -18.33
CA CYS A 94 4.08 -14.88 -18.66
C CYS A 94 3.73 -14.83 -20.14
N ARG A 95 3.69 -16.00 -20.79
CA ARG A 95 3.24 -16.11 -22.19
C ARG A 95 1.79 -15.69 -22.34
N ALA A 96 1.42 -15.28 -23.55
CA ALA A 96 0.04 -15.01 -23.94
C ALA A 96 -0.87 -16.23 -23.69
N VAL A 97 -2.04 -15.98 -23.12
CA VAL A 97 -3.03 -16.97 -22.74
C VAL A 97 -4.43 -16.49 -23.08
N LYS A 98 -5.20 -17.34 -23.76
CA LYS A 98 -6.63 -17.10 -24.01
C LYS A 98 -7.47 -17.52 -22.80
N VAL A 99 -8.13 -16.55 -22.19
CA VAL A 99 -9.14 -16.76 -21.14
C VAL A 99 -10.40 -15.96 -21.49
N SER A 100 -11.55 -16.39 -20.99
CA SER A 100 -12.75 -15.57 -21.11
C SER A 100 -12.72 -14.43 -20.10
N GLN A 101 -13.35 -13.29 -20.46
CA GLN A 101 -13.51 -12.17 -19.54
C GLN A 101 -14.23 -12.59 -18.24
N GLN A 102 -15.21 -13.49 -18.34
CA GLN A 102 -15.94 -14.03 -17.19
C GLN A 102 -15.00 -14.80 -16.25
N ALA A 103 -14.16 -15.69 -16.78
CA ALA A 103 -13.22 -16.46 -15.96
C ALA A 103 -12.20 -15.56 -15.27
N LEU A 104 -11.69 -14.54 -15.98
CA LEU A 104 -10.75 -13.57 -15.41
C LEU A 104 -11.40 -12.71 -14.32
N ALA A 105 -12.62 -12.22 -14.56
CA ALA A 105 -13.37 -11.44 -13.57
C ALA A 105 -13.69 -12.26 -12.32
N GLN A 106 -14.17 -13.50 -12.48
CA GLN A 106 -14.43 -14.39 -11.36
C GLN A 106 -13.15 -14.68 -10.57
N ARG A 107 -12.03 -14.86 -11.28
CA ARG A 107 -10.74 -15.07 -10.62
C ARG A 107 -10.35 -13.87 -9.78
N PHE A 108 -10.49 -12.63 -10.24
CA PHE A 108 -10.21 -11.45 -9.42
C PHE A 108 -11.07 -11.34 -8.16
N LEU A 109 -12.30 -11.87 -8.19
CA LEU A 109 -13.20 -11.86 -7.03
C LEU A 109 -12.84 -12.94 -6.00
N GLU A 110 -12.37 -14.10 -6.47
CA GLU A 110 -12.12 -15.27 -5.61
C GLU A 110 -10.64 -15.47 -5.24
N PHE A 111 -9.71 -14.83 -5.97
CA PHE A 111 -8.29 -15.06 -5.76
C PHE A 111 -7.84 -14.46 -4.42
N PRO A 112 -7.23 -15.25 -3.52
CA PRO A 112 -6.86 -14.76 -2.19
C PRO A 112 -5.84 -13.63 -2.27
N ALA A 113 -6.21 -12.46 -1.74
CA ALA A 113 -5.31 -11.30 -1.70
C ALA A 113 -4.04 -11.57 -0.88
N GLU A 114 -4.13 -12.44 0.13
CA GLU A 114 -3.01 -12.89 0.96
C GLU A 114 -1.86 -13.49 0.13
N LEU A 115 -2.13 -14.09 -1.03
CA LEU A 115 -1.06 -14.60 -1.90
C LEU A 115 -0.19 -13.46 -2.45
N PHE A 116 -0.79 -12.33 -2.82
CA PHE A 116 -0.04 -11.15 -3.25
C PHE A 116 0.74 -10.54 -2.09
N GLU A 117 0.12 -10.48 -0.92
CA GLU A 117 0.78 -10.02 0.31
C GLU A 117 2.02 -10.86 0.61
N ARG A 118 1.90 -12.20 0.59
CA ARG A 118 3.03 -13.11 0.84
C ARG A 118 4.14 -12.95 -0.18
N VAL A 119 3.81 -12.87 -1.47
CA VAL A 119 4.82 -12.59 -2.52
C VAL A 119 5.50 -11.25 -2.24
N PHE A 120 4.75 -10.21 -1.87
CA PHE A 120 5.31 -8.91 -1.55
C PHE A 120 6.26 -8.96 -0.35
N PHE A 121 5.86 -9.61 0.76
CA PHE A 121 6.70 -9.77 1.94
C PHE A 121 7.94 -10.62 1.69
N GLU A 122 7.85 -11.65 0.85
CA GLU A 122 8.99 -12.48 0.42
C GLU A 122 10.04 -11.67 -0.36
N VAL A 123 9.62 -10.63 -1.07
CA VAL A 123 10.52 -9.72 -1.80
C VAL A 123 11.23 -8.72 -0.89
N LEU A 124 10.64 -8.35 0.26
CA LEU A 124 11.15 -7.27 1.11
C LEU A 124 12.58 -7.48 1.62
N PRO A 125 13.03 -8.67 2.07
CA PRO A 125 14.42 -8.88 2.49
C PRO A 125 15.43 -8.51 1.41
N ARG A 126 15.17 -8.88 0.15
CA ARG A 126 16.03 -8.54 -0.99
C ARG A 126 16.04 -7.04 -1.26
N LEU A 127 14.88 -6.36 -1.13
CA LEU A 127 14.81 -4.90 -1.27
C LEU A 127 15.54 -4.18 -0.14
N LYS A 128 15.47 -4.67 1.10
CA LYS A 128 16.22 -4.15 2.25
C LYS A 128 17.72 -4.29 2.03
N HIS A 129 18.19 -5.46 1.60
CA HIS A 129 19.60 -5.68 1.27
C HIS A 129 20.07 -4.74 0.15
N ARG A 130 19.30 -4.62 -0.94
CA ARG A 130 19.59 -3.67 -2.03
C ARG A 130 19.62 -2.23 -1.53
N TRP A 131 18.80 -1.87 -0.56
CA TRP A 131 18.82 -0.54 0.05
C TRP A 131 20.09 -0.31 0.87
N GLN A 132 20.49 -1.27 1.70
CA GLN A 132 21.70 -1.19 2.53
C GLN A 132 22.98 -1.13 1.70
N ALA A 133 23.03 -1.83 0.56
CA ALA A 133 24.17 -1.81 -0.34
C ALA A 133 24.37 -0.48 -1.09
N ARG A 134 23.42 0.47 -1.01
CA ARG A 134 23.54 1.77 -1.69
C ARG A 134 24.47 2.70 -0.91
N GLN A 135 25.63 2.98 -1.48
CA GLN A 135 26.63 3.88 -0.89
C GLN A 135 26.28 5.37 -1.03
N ASN A 136 25.49 5.76 -2.05
CA ASN A 136 25.27 7.17 -2.42
C ASN A 136 23.88 7.71 -2.07
N ARG A 137 23.31 7.30 -0.92
CA ARG A 137 21.99 7.80 -0.49
C ARG A 137 22.02 8.26 0.97
N PRO A 138 22.58 9.47 1.25
CA PRO A 138 22.65 9.97 2.62
C PRO A 138 21.24 10.16 3.19
N LEU A 139 21.08 9.86 4.48
CA LEU A 139 19.85 10.16 5.19
C LEU A 139 19.70 11.67 5.39
N PRO A 140 18.46 12.20 5.33
CA PRO A 140 18.20 13.58 5.73
C PRO A 140 18.71 13.84 7.16
N THR A 141 19.21 15.05 7.42
CA THR A 141 19.81 15.39 8.72
C THR A 141 18.88 15.13 9.91
N SER A 142 17.58 15.41 9.77
CA SER A 142 16.59 15.14 10.81
C SER A 142 16.44 13.64 11.11
N VAL A 143 16.45 12.80 10.07
CA VAL A 143 16.35 11.34 10.19
C VAL A 143 17.61 10.77 10.84
N ARG A 144 18.80 11.26 10.45
CA ARG A 144 20.07 10.86 11.06
C ARG A 144 20.11 11.20 12.56
N LYS A 145 19.71 12.43 12.93
CA LYS A 145 19.63 12.86 14.33
C LYS A 145 18.64 12.02 15.13
N ALA A 146 17.47 11.71 14.56
CA ALA A 146 16.51 10.84 15.22
C ALA A 146 17.07 9.43 15.45
N HIS A 147 17.88 8.91 14.52
CA HIS A 147 18.55 7.61 14.68
C HIS A 147 19.59 7.55 15.81
N GLU A 148 20.10 8.68 16.29
CA GLU A 148 20.98 8.72 17.46
C GLU A 148 20.22 8.34 18.75
N GLN A 149 18.89 8.49 18.76
CA GLN A 149 18.03 8.24 19.92
C GLN A 149 17.07 7.05 19.75
N PHE A 150 16.73 6.72 18.51
CA PHE A 150 15.77 5.68 18.15
C PHE A 150 16.39 4.68 17.20
N GLU A 151 16.24 3.39 17.51
CA GLU A 151 16.75 2.30 16.66
C GLU A 151 15.91 2.17 15.40
N GLN A 152 14.61 2.47 15.51
CA GLN A 152 13.64 2.39 14.43
C GLN A 152 12.88 3.71 14.30
N ILE A 153 12.60 4.12 13.06
CA ILE A 153 11.73 5.27 12.79
C ILE A 153 10.70 4.82 11.76
N TRP A 154 9.45 4.70 12.20
CA TRP A 154 8.37 4.15 11.39
C TRP A 154 7.26 5.16 11.17
N ILE A 155 6.58 5.05 10.02
CA ILE A 155 5.39 5.82 9.68
C ILE A 155 4.20 4.87 9.67
N ALA A 156 3.13 5.18 10.39
CA ALA A 156 1.84 4.52 10.26
C ALA A 156 0.97 5.31 9.28
N ASP A 157 0.67 4.73 8.12
CA ASP A 157 -0.17 5.35 7.09
C ASP A 157 -1.46 4.56 6.88
N GLY A 158 -2.59 5.26 6.86
CA GLY A 158 -3.93 4.68 6.78
C GLY A 158 -4.69 5.21 5.57
N SER A 159 -5.30 4.32 4.80
CA SER A 159 -6.10 4.67 3.63
C SER A 159 -7.43 3.94 3.65
N THR A 160 -8.51 4.68 3.40
CA THR A 160 -9.85 4.08 3.21
C THR A 160 -9.98 3.70 1.75
N LEU A 161 -10.24 2.43 1.48
CA LEU A 161 -10.27 1.89 0.13
C LEU A 161 -11.65 2.13 -0.50
N GLU A 162 -11.66 2.58 -1.76
CA GLU A 162 -12.87 2.54 -2.56
C GLU A 162 -13.12 1.13 -3.06
N LYS A 163 -14.40 0.74 -3.13
CA LYS A 163 -14.75 -0.53 -3.73
C LYS A 163 -14.81 -0.37 -5.25
N LEU A 164 -14.15 -1.27 -5.97
CA LEU A 164 -13.99 -1.30 -7.43
C LEU A 164 -15.34 -1.54 -8.14
N PHE A 165 -16.27 -0.58 -8.06
CA PHE A 165 -17.71 -0.89 -8.19
C PHE A 165 -18.47 -0.18 -9.29
N ARG A 166 -17.96 0.92 -9.86
CA ARG A 166 -18.74 1.65 -10.87
C ARG A 166 -18.87 0.93 -12.23
N LYS A 167 -18.17 -0.19 -12.46
CA LYS A 167 -18.15 -0.90 -13.76
C LYS A 167 -18.81 -2.28 -13.77
N LEU A 168 -19.26 -2.80 -12.63
CA LEU A 168 -19.91 -4.11 -12.56
C LEU A 168 -21.42 -3.91 -12.52
N GLY A 169 -22.15 -4.42 -13.51
CA GLY A 169 -23.60 -4.27 -13.62
C GLY A 169 -24.39 -4.74 -12.39
N SER A 170 -23.81 -5.68 -11.63
CA SER A 170 -24.37 -6.19 -10.36
C SER A 170 -24.46 -5.17 -9.23
N LEU A 171 -23.80 -4.01 -9.36
CA LEU A 171 -23.66 -3.02 -8.28
C LEU A 171 -24.18 -1.63 -8.67
N GLN A 172 -24.76 -1.50 -9.86
CA GLN A 172 -25.38 -0.26 -10.34
C GLN A 172 -26.63 0.14 -9.53
N ALA A 173 -27.26 -0.81 -8.83
CA ALA A 173 -28.43 -0.57 -8.01
C ALA A 173 -28.13 0.09 -6.64
N ILE A 174 -26.85 0.31 -6.30
CA ILE A 174 -26.46 0.91 -5.02
C ILE A 174 -26.24 2.42 -5.22
N GLU A 175 -27.09 3.25 -4.57
CA GLU A 175 -27.10 4.71 -4.74
C GLU A 175 -25.80 5.42 -4.31
N THR A 176 -25.06 4.86 -3.36
CA THR A 176 -23.77 5.40 -2.89
C THR A 176 -22.66 4.41 -3.16
N ALA A 177 -21.56 4.84 -3.79
CA ALA A 177 -20.41 3.97 -4.01
C ALA A 177 -19.86 3.51 -2.65
N PRO A 178 -20.00 2.22 -2.28
CA PRO A 178 -19.57 1.77 -0.97
C PRO A 178 -18.04 1.65 -0.92
N LEU A 179 -17.49 1.81 0.27
CA LEU A 179 -16.06 1.68 0.54
C LEU A 179 -15.72 0.20 0.78
N ALA A 180 -14.50 -0.20 0.42
CA ALA A 180 -14.02 -1.59 0.51
C ALA A 180 -13.39 -1.94 1.86
N GLY A 181 -13.25 -0.97 2.76
CA GLY A 181 -12.58 -1.15 4.04
C GLY A 181 -11.48 -0.12 4.23
N LYS A 182 -10.59 -0.40 5.16
CA LYS A 182 -9.42 0.42 5.49
C LYS A 182 -8.17 -0.44 5.51
N MET A 183 -7.12 0.07 4.88
CA MET A 183 -5.79 -0.51 4.91
C MET A 183 -4.87 0.40 5.71
N VAL A 184 -4.04 -0.18 6.57
CA VAL A 184 -3.00 0.53 7.33
C VAL A 184 -1.67 -0.13 7.05
N THR A 185 -0.68 0.67 6.69
CA THR A 185 0.69 0.22 6.44
C THR A 185 1.63 0.89 7.42
N LEU A 186 2.42 0.08 8.12
CA LEU A 186 3.57 0.55 8.86
C LEU A 186 4.79 0.54 7.93
N ILE A 187 5.45 1.67 7.75
CA ILE A 187 6.53 1.86 6.78
C ILE A 187 7.78 2.28 7.53
N ASP A 188 8.91 1.66 7.23
CA ASP A 188 10.21 2.10 7.73
C ASP A 188 10.61 3.40 7.00
N LEU A 189 10.82 4.48 7.75
CA LEU A 189 11.07 5.82 7.19
C LEU A 189 12.36 5.87 6.35
N VAL A 190 13.33 5.04 6.71
CA VAL A 190 14.68 5.05 6.14
C VAL A 190 14.72 4.28 4.83
N THR A 191 14.25 3.03 4.87
CA THR A 191 14.18 2.16 3.70
C THR A 191 13.02 2.51 2.76
N ARG A 192 11.98 3.16 3.29
CA ARG A 192 10.67 3.39 2.64
C ARG A 192 9.95 2.09 2.27
N LEU A 193 10.29 1.00 2.95
CA LEU A 193 9.69 -0.31 2.73
C LEU A 193 8.65 -0.59 3.82
N PRO A 194 7.54 -1.27 3.49
CA PRO A 194 6.60 -1.73 4.49
C PRO A 194 7.25 -2.66 5.53
N VAL A 195 6.77 -2.56 6.75
CA VAL A 195 7.10 -3.41 7.89
C VAL A 195 5.90 -4.31 8.20
N HIS A 196 4.69 -3.72 8.24
CA HIS A 196 3.43 -4.44 8.44
C HIS A 196 2.34 -3.82 7.56
N ILE A 197 1.38 -4.66 7.16
CA ILE A 197 0.16 -4.25 6.46
C ILE A 197 -1.01 -4.87 7.22
N TRP A 198 -2.06 -4.09 7.43
CA TRP A 198 -3.32 -4.57 7.99
C TRP A 198 -4.47 -4.11 7.11
N PHE A 199 -5.46 -4.98 6.98
CA PHE A 199 -6.72 -4.66 6.32
C PHE A 199 -7.89 -4.88 7.29
N CYS A 200 -8.89 -4.01 7.20
CA CYS A 200 -10.13 -4.11 7.96
C CYS A 200 -11.31 -3.81 7.04
N ASP A 201 -12.28 -4.72 6.98
CA ASP A 201 -13.48 -4.56 6.15
C ASP A 201 -14.35 -3.35 6.55
N ASN A 202 -14.21 -2.85 7.78
CA ASN A 202 -14.97 -1.67 8.22
C ASN A 202 -14.28 -0.38 7.74
N PRO A 203 -14.82 0.30 6.70
CA PRO A 203 -14.20 1.51 6.16
C PRO A 203 -14.26 2.70 7.12
N ARG A 204 -15.13 2.66 8.13
CA ARG A 204 -15.29 3.73 9.13
C ARG A 204 -14.40 3.52 10.37
N ARG A 205 -13.53 2.50 10.38
CA ARG A 205 -12.59 2.30 11.49
C ARG A 205 -11.68 3.52 11.58
N SER A 206 -11.65 4.15 12.76
CA SER A 206 -10.71 5.24 13.04
C SER A 206 -9.27 4.70 13.04
N ASP A 207 -8.32 5.52 12.57
CA ASP A 207 -6.89 5.18 12.59
C ASP A 207 -6.39 4.97 14.03
N ALA A 208 -6.97 5.69 15.00
CA ALA A 208 -6.69 5.50 16.42
C ALA A 208 -7.03 4.09 16.92
N LYS A 209 -7.97 3.39 16.26
CA LYS A 209 -8.33 2.00 16.62
C LYS A 209 -7.37 0.96 16.05
N PHE A 210 -6.23 1.37 15.48
CA PHE A 210 -5.10 0.48 15.16
C PHE A 210 -4.01 0.52 16.22
N GLU A 211 -4.23 1.23 17.34
CA GLU A 211 -3.26 1.34 18.43
C GLU A 211 -2.80 -0.02 18.95
N ASP A 212 -3.72 -0.98 19.16
CA ASP A 212 -3.36 -2.31 19.67
C ASP A 212 -2.43 -3.05 18.70
N GLN A 213 -2.73 -3.02 17.40
CA GLN A 213 -1.88 -3.62 16.38
C GLN A 213 -0.51 -2.93 16.33
N LEU A 214 -0.48 -1.60 16.31
CA LEU A 214 0.76 -0.83 16.33
C LEU A 214 1.59 -1.16 17.57
N ARG A 215 0.97 -1.19 18.75
CA ARG A 215 1.62 -1.52 20.02
C ARG A 215 2.18 -2.94 20.00
N SER A 216 1.45 -3.91 19.44
CA SER A 216 1.87 -5.31 19.41
C SER A 216 3.14 -5.56 18.59
N VAL A 217 3.42 -4.71 17.60
CA VAL A 217 4.56 -4.88 16.69
C VAL A 217 5.67 -3.84 16.87
N THR A 218 5.45 -2.81 17.68
CA THR A 218 6.41 -1.69 17.86
C THR A 218 7.42 -2.03 18.96
N PRO A 219 8.68 -2.32 18.62
CA PRO A 219 9.70 -2.59 19.62
C PRO A 219 10.06 -1.30 20.39
N ALA A 220 10.73 -1.49 21.53
CA ALA A 220 11.30 -0.38 22.28
C ALA A 220 12.24 0.47 21.41
N LYS A 221 12.40 1.76 21.76
CA LYS A 221 13.20 2.73 21.00
C LYS A 221 12.78 2.91 19.55
N THR A 222 11.49 2.71 19.25
CA THR A 222 10.90 3.10 17.97
C THR A 222 10.26 4.47 18.09
N LEU A 223 10.55 5.35 17.13
CA LEU A 223 9.80 6.58 16.90
C LEU A 223 8.70 6.30 15.88
N LEU A 224 7.44 6.42 16.30
CA LEU A 224 6.28 6.23 15.43
C LEU A 224 5.70 7.58 15.00
N LEU A 225 5.59 7.78 13.69
CA LEU A 225 5.04 8.98 13.07
C LEU A 225 3.68 8.65 12.43
N PRO A 226 2.56 9.30 12.79
CA PRO A 226 1.34 9.16 12.02
C PRO A 226 1.51 9.83 10.65
N ALA A 227 1.08 9.18 9.58
CA ALA A 227 0.89 9.85 8.29
C ALA A 227 -0.27 10.84 8.48
N ILE A 228 0.05 12.12 8.43
CA ILE A 228 -0.86 13.22 8.75
C ILE A 228 -2.07 13.17 7.81
N PRO A 229 -3.32 12.94 8.29
CA PRO A 229 -4.47 13.48 7.60
C PRO A 229 -4.57 14.96 7.98
N ASN A 230 -4.75 15.84 7.00
CA ASN A 230 -5.02 17.25 7.25
C ASN A 230 -6.21 17.42 8.21
N SER A 231 -5.94 17.68 9.49
CA SER A 231 -6.65 18.59 10.41
C SER A 231 -6.19 18.33 11.85
N ASN A 232 -5.54 19.34 12.43
CA ASN A 232 -5.36 19.54 13.87
C ASN A 232 -4.60 18.46 14.67
N GLY A 233 -3.28 18.62 14.74
CA GLY A 233 -2.43 18.02 15.79
C GLY A 233 -1.47 16.95 15.28
N ILE A 234 -0.17 17.18 15.50
CA ILE A 234 0.85 16.13 15.36
C ILE A 234 0.80 15.30 16.63
N ASN A 235 0.32 14.06 16.55
CA ASN A 235 0.41 13.10 17.65
C ASN A 235 1.74 12.34 17.52
N LEU A 236 2.68 12.59 18.43
CA LEU A 236 3.95 11.86 18.48
C LEU A 236 3.85 10.77 19.57
N TYR A 237 4.11 9.53 19.18
CA TYR A 237 4.06 8.36 20.07
C TYR A 237 5.49 7.92 20.40
N ARG A 238 5.85 7.93 21.69
CA ARG A 238 7.18 7.51 22.18
C ARG A 238 7.04 6.32 23.12
N ASN A 239 7.64 5.18 22.77
CA ASN A 239 7.77 4.03 23.67
C ASN A 239 9.08 4.11 24.46
N LYS A 240 8.99 4.42 25.76
CA LYS A 240 10.14 4.37 26.68
C LYS A 240 10.11 3.02 27.40
N GLY A 241 11.11 2.17 27.15
CA GLY A 241 11.35 0.99 27.98
C GLY A 241 11.57 1.38 29.46
N HIS A 242 11.32 0.43 30.36
CA HIS A 242 11.34 0.56 31.82
C HIS A 242 12.49 1.45 32.34
N LYS A 243 12.14 2.46 33.15
CA LYS A 243 13.10 3.22 33.99
C LYS A 243 12.73 3.05 35.46
N VAL A 244 13.71 2.57 36.22
CA VAL A 244 13.74 2.52 37.68
C VAL A 244 13.70 3.95 38.23
N ASN A 245 12.98 4.12 39.34
CA ASN A 245 12.69 5.38 40.03
C ASN A 245 13.93 6.23 40.30
N GLU A 246 13.81 7.54 40.04
CA GLU A 246 14.53 8.57 40.79
C GLU A 246 13.66 9.82 40.90
N ASP A 247 13.32 10.14 42.15
CA ASP A 247 12.70 11.39 42.59
C ASP A 247 13.58 12.59 42.26
N ARG A 248 12.96 13.71 41.83
CA ARG A 248 13.10 15.05 42.46
C ARG A 248 12.40 16.15 41.66
N ASN A 249 11.80 17.05 42.43
CA ASN A 249 11.10 18.28 42.07
C ASN A 249 11.95 19.27 41.27
N ASP A 250 11.33 19.99 40.33
CA ASP A 250 11.23 21.47 40.37
C ASP A 250 10.33 22.02 39.22
N PRO A 251 9.73 23.22 39.38
CA PRO A 251 8.65 23.71 38.52
C PRO A 251 9.18 24.57 37.37
N VAL A 252 8.63 24.41 36.16
CA VAL A 252 8.88 25.34 35.05
C VAL A 252 7.56 25.75 34.37
N ASP A 253 7.24 27.00 34.66
CA ASP A 253 6.56 28.05 33.88
C ASP A 253 5.84 27.67 32.57
N VAL A 254 4.55 27.98 32.51
CA VAL A 254 3.66 27.74 31.37
C VAL A 254 3.40 29.07 30.66
N SER A 255 4.20 29.39 29.65
CA SER A 255 3.83 30.40 28.66
C SER A 255 4.42 30.09 27.29
N SER A 256 3.58 29.56 26.38
CA SER A 256 3.68 29.59 24.91
C SER A 256 2.92 28.37 24.36
N GLY A 257 1.62 28.53 24.15
CA GLY A 257 0.79 27.52 23.51
C GLY A 257 1.08 27.49 22.02
N TYR A 258 1.77 26.45 21.55
CA TYR A 258 1.62 25.73 20.27
C TYR A 258 2.74 24.68 20.24
N GLY A 259 2.43 23.46 20.68
CA GLY A 259 3.36 22.33 20.68
C GLY A 259 2.66 21.04 20.24
N PRO A 260 3.39 20.06 19.67
CA PRO A 260 2.85 18.76 19.32
C PRO A 260 2.30 18.05 20.58
N TYR A 261 1.15 17.41 20.45
CA TYR A 261 0.60 16.59 21.52
C TYR A 261 1.44 15.31 21.61
N PHE A 262 2.27 15.21 22.64
CA PHE A 262 3.00 13.98 22.97
C PHE A 262 2.10 13.12 23.84
N SER A 263 1.75 11.93 23.34
CA SER A 263 1.18 10.87 24.14
C SER A 263 2.30 9.90 24.54
N GLU A 264 2.66 9.89 25.82
CA GLU A 264 3.64 8.95 26.37
C GLU A 264 2.96 7.60 26.63
N PHE A 265 3.56 6.52 26.11
CA PHE A 265 3.12 5.17 26.42
C PHE A 265 4.26 4.40 27.07
N ARG A 266 3.96 3.85 28.26
CA ARG A 266 4.82 2.89 28.95
C ARG A 266 4.29 1.49 28.63
N CYS A 267 5.16 0.60 28.15
CA CYS A 267 4.85 -0.84 28.16
C CYS A 267 5.08 -1.38 29.58
N ALA A 268 4.25 -2.35 29.97
CA ALA A 268 4.45 -3.19 31.15
C ALA A 268 5.73 -4.03 30.99
#